data_AF-A0A510UNW0-F1
#
_entry.id   AF-A0A510UNW0-F1
#
_cell.length_a   1.000
_cell.length_b   1.000
_cell.length_c   1.000
_cell.angle_alpha   90.00
_cell.angle_beta   90.00
_cell.angle_gamma   90.00
#
_symmetry.space_group_name_H-M   'P 1'
#
loop_
_entity.id
_entity.type
_entity.pdbx_description
1 polymer ?
#
loop_
_entity_poly.entity_id
_entity_poly.type
_entity_poly.pdbx_seq_one_letter_code
_entity_poly.pdbx_strand_id
1 'polypeptide(L)'
;MIGFNKIPFGLRVEDEQFVDVANVPRGKQSGCICPSCKTPLFARQGEINVWHFAHASKGVSENTVKECEYSFWVSVVSMAKQICLEISEMITPVYYLFNGNEKIWLAKESHIAIDSTAIEGYYGNQYYDVLFTVGDYSILVIFVTPEKDNYIRDVSLYSDKTGLLVIDLSYASCWFHNEVRHGEYKSFLKKQIIESSEIRQWKFHPREKIVANLDLSPFPLDDKHREVLYHCRKCSSHWYGSHFCPVCSTYLFSREL
;
A
#
# COMPACT_ATOMS: atom_id res chain seq x y z
N MET A 1 18.98 13.62 2.18
CA MET A 1 18.07 12.95 3.14
C MET A 1 16.67 13.47 2.89
N ILE A 2 15.74 12.61 2.48
CA ILE A 2 14.31 12.94 2.44
C ILE A 2 13.87 12.98 3.91
N GLY A 3 13.58 14.17 4.43
CA GLY A 3 13.12 14.31 5.82
C GLY A 3 11.63 13.94 5.92
N PHE A 4 11.29 12.97 6.77
CA PHE A 4 9.90 12.57 7.06
C PHE A 4 9.09 13.61 7.86
N ASN A 5 9.70 14.76 8.17
CA ASN A 5 9.05 15.90 8.82
C ASN A 5 8.12 16.70 7.90
N LYS A 6 8.03 16.36 6.61
CA LYS A 6 7.15 17.01 5.61
C LYS A 6 5.88 16.18 5.41
N ILE A 7 4.82 16.52 6.13
CA ILE A 7 3.58 15.73 6.14
C ILE A 7 2.69 16.14 4.95
N PRO A 8 2.25 15.23 4.07
CA PRO A 8 1.42 15.56 2.90
C PRO A 8 -0.04 15.87 3.28
N PHE A 9 -0.59 15.19 4.29
CA PHE A 9 -2.00 15.28 4.65
C PHE A 9 -2.22 15.65 6.12
N GLY A 10 -3.12 16.60 6.36
CA GLY A 10 -3.56 16.98 7.71
C GLY A 10 -4.99 16.50 7.96
N LEU A 11 -5.33 16.20 9.21
CA LEU A 11 -6.72 15.99 9.60
C LEU A 11 -7.34 17.36 9.92
N ARG A 12 -8.30 17.82 9.12
CA ARG A 12 -9.05 19.04 9.37
C ARG A 12 -10.08 18.79 10.47
N VAL A 13 -10.03 19.61 11.53
CA VAL A 13 -10.85 19.39 12.73
C VAL A 13 -12.33 19.70 12.49
N GLU A 14 -12.63 20.63 11.57
CA GLU A 14 -13.99 21.11 11.31
C GLU A 14 -14.93 20.01 10.78
N ASP A 15 -14.42 19.12 9.92
CA ASP A 15 -15.22 18.11 9.21
C ASP A 15 -14.63 16.69 9.31
N GLU A 16 -13.59 16.52 10.14
CA GLU A 16 -12.86 15.27 10.34
C GLU A 16 -12.34 14.64 9.03
N GLN A 17 -12.08 15.47 8.01
CA GLN A 17 -11.54 15.01 6.74
C GLN A 17 -10.02 15.12 6.70
N PHE A 18 -9.37 14.12 6.12
CA PHE A 18 -7.98 14.27 5.69
C PHE A 18 -7.96 15.14 4.44
N VAL A 19 -7.10 16.15 4.46
CA VAL A 19 -6.99 17.14 3.39
C VAL A 19 -5.56 17.32 2.95
N ASP A 20 -5.42 17.64 1.67
CA ASP A 20 -4.14 18.04 1.09
C ASP A 20 -3.73 19.42 1.58
N VAL A 21 -2.43 19.66 1.70
CA VAL A 21 -1.88 20.98 2.00
C VAL A 21 -2.27 22.02 0.96
N ALA A 22 -2.56 21.65 -0.29
CA ALA A 22 -3.05 22.61 -1.29
C ALA A 22 -4.48 23.10 -1.02
N ASN A 23 -5.28 22.33 -0.28
CA ASN A 23 -6.71 22.57 -0.09
C ASN A 23 -7.04 23.25 1.24
N VAL A 24 -6.06 23.94 1.84
CA VAL A 24 -6.21 24.64 3.11
C VAL A 24 -5.56 26.03 3.08
N PRO A 25 -6.01 26.97 3.92
CA PRO A 25 -5.32 28.25 4.10
C PRO A 25 -3.88 28.06 4.60
N ARG A 26 -2.99 28.97 4.19
CA ARG A 26 -1.58 28.97 4.57
C ARG A 26 -1.40 29.13 6.09
N GLY A 27 -0.38 28.44 6.63
CA GLY A 27 0.04 28.60 8.02
C GLY A 27 -0.91 27.94 9.02
N LYS A 28 -1.12 28.57 10.18
CA LYS A 28 -1.98 28.05 11.28
C LYS A 28 -3.47 28.04 10.93
N GLN A 29 -3.87 28.83 9.94
CA GLN A 29 -5.27 28.95 9.53
C GLN A 29 -5.78 27.68 8.83
N SER A 30 -4.92 26.68 8.60
CA SER A 30 -5.30 25.40 8.02
C SER A 30 -6.32 24.63 8.87
N GLY A 31 -6.39 24.90 10.19
CA GLY A 31 -7.27 24.17 11.11
C GLY A 31 -6.96 22.67 11.21
N CYS A 32 -5.77 22.25 10.76
CA CYS A 32 -5.39 20.84 10.67
C CYS A 32 -4.55 20.39 11.87
N ILE A 33 -4.70 19.13 12.25
CA ILE A 33 -3.88 18.44 13.25
C ILE A 33 -3.16 17.24 12.63
N CYS A 34 -2.04 16.85 13.23
CA CYS A 34 -1.29 15.67 12.84
C CYS A 34 -2.13 14.41 13.08
N PRO A 35 -2.32 13.53 12.09
CA PRO A 35 -3.11 12.31 12.29
C PRO A 35 -2.49 11.37 13.32
N SER A 36 -1.15 11.40 13.46
CA SER A 36 -0.38 10.56 14.40
C SER A 36 -0.41 11.09 15.83
N CYS A 37 0.09 12.31 16.07
CA CYS A 37 0.26 12.84 17.44
C CYS A 37 -0.79 13.90 17.85
N LYS A 38 -1.75 14.20 16.96
CA LYS A 38 -2.81 15.21 17.16
C LYS A 38 -2.32 16.64 17.40
N THR A 39 -1.02 16.90 17.28
CA THR A 39 -0.45 18.26 17.41
C THR A 39 -0.88 19.13 16.23
N PRO A 40 -1.24 20.41 16.45
CA PRO A 40 -1.59 21.34 15.37
C PRO A 40 -0.51 21.46 14.28
N LEU A 41 -0.97 21.53 13.03
CA LEU A 41 -0.12 21.65 11.85
C LEU A 41 -0.15 23.05 11.26
N PHE A 42 0.98 23.47 10.70
CA PHE A 42 1.11 24.64 9.83
C PHE A 42 1.19 24.18 8.38
N ALA A 43 0.33 24.73 7.52
CA ALA A 43 0.47 24.57 6.08
C ALA A 43 1.63 25.43 5.55
N ARG A 44 2.71 24.80 5.06
CA ARG A 44 3.88 25.45 4.45
C ARG A 44 3.71 25.45 2.93
N GLN A 45 3.11 26.51 2.42
CA GLN A 45 2.90 26.72 0.98
C GLN A 45 3.83 27.83 0.50
N GLY A 46 5.04 27.49 0.04
CA GLY A 46 6.05 28.45 -0.41
C GLY A 46 6.47 28.21 -1.86
N GLU A 47 7.28 29.12 -2.41
CA GLU A 47 7.75 29.04 -3.80
C GLU A 47 8.98 28.13 -3.96
N ILE A 48 9.77 27.97 -2.89
CA ILE A 48 11.06 27.26 -2.94
C ILE A 48 10.91 25.77 -2.60
N ASN A 49 10.14 25.46 -1.54
CA ASN A 49 9.99 24.10 -1.04
C ASN A 49 8.64 23.53 -1.45
N VAL A 50 8.61 22.23 -1.75
CA VAL A 50 7.35 21.48 -1.95
C VAL A 50 6.43 21.72 -0.76
N TRP A 51 5.15 21.95 -1.06
CA TRP A 51 4.16 22.27 -0.05
C TRP A 51 3.96 21.08 0.88
N HIS A 52 3.90 21.34 2.18
CA HIS A 52 3.73 20.29 3.19
C HIS A 52 3.16 20.88 4.47
N PHE A 53 2.60 20.04 5.31
CA PHE A 53 2.34 20.35 6.70
C PHE A 53 3.59 20.14 7.56
N ALA A 54 3.76 21.02 8.54
CA ALA A 54 4.78 20.90 9.58
C ALA A 54 4.15 21.11 10.96
N HIS A 55 4.66 20.43 11.99
CA HIS A 55 4.21 20.64 13.36
C HIS A 55 4.39 22.09 13.83
N ALA A 56 3.48 22.55 14.68
CA ALA A 56 3.62 23.81 15.40
C ALA A 56 4.77 23.76 16.41
N SER A 57 5.91 24.38 16.09
CA SER A 57 7.19 24.19 16.79
C SER A 57 7.41 25.00 18.08
N LYS A 58 6.37 25.49 18.79
CA LYS A 58 6.57 26.23 20.06
C LYS A 58 5.49 25.98 21.11
N GLY A 59 5.85 25.25 22.17
CA GLY A 59 5.24 25.34 23.51
C GLY A 59 3.78 24.87 23.66
N VAL A 60 3.23 24.11 22.72
CA VAL A 60 1.81 23.71 22.73
C VAL A 60 1.56 22.36 23.40
N SER A 61 2.56 21.48 23.52
CA SER A 61 2.40 20.27 24.35
C SER A 61 3.74 19.64 24.74
N GLU A 62 3.80 19.13 25.97
CA GLU A 62 4.83 18.18 26.45
C GLU A 62 4.84 16.89 25.60
N ASN A 63 3.75 16.64 24.87
CA ASN A 63 3.56 15.54 23.92
C ASN A 63 4.17 15.80 22.52
N THR A 64 4.85 16.94 22.31
CA THR A 64 5.76 17.12 21.15
C THR A 64 7.05 16.32 21.39
N VAL A 65 6.90 15.08 21.86
CA VAL A 65 7.98 14.13 22.07
C VAL A 65 8.59 13.87 20.69
N LYS A 66 9.92 14.05 20.57
CA LYS A 66 10.80 13.61 19.48
C LYS A 66 10.12 13.53 18.11
N GLU A 67 10.37 14.52 17.23
CA GLU A 67 10.08 14.46 15.78
C GLU A 67 9.11 13.35 15.39
N CYS A 68 7.79 13.58 15.52
CA CYS A 68 6.76 12.54 15.37
C CYS A 68 7.08 11.56 14.23
N GLU A 69 7.69 10.42 14.59
CA GLU A 69 8.57 9.64 13.72
C GLU A 69 7.81 9.08 12.51
N TYR A 70 6.54 8.75 12.74
CA TYR A 70 5.67 8.10 11.77
C TYR A 70 4.63 9.05 11.15
N SER A 71 4.73 10.36 11.40
CA SER A 71 3.70 11.34 10.97
C SER A 71 3.45 11.32 9.46
N PHE A 72 4.50 11.13 8.65
CA PHE A 72 4.38 10.98 7.21
C PHE A 72 3.50 9.78 6.84
N TRP A 73 3.90 8.56 7.21
CA TRP A 73 3.21 7.33 6.79
C TRP A 73 1.82 7.21 7.36
N VAL A 74 1.62 7.60 8.61
CA VAL A 74 0.29 7.66 9.22
C VAL A 74 -0.64 8.58 8.41
N SER A 75 -0.14 9.74 7.95
CA SER A 75 -0.94 10.64 7.11
C SER A 75 -1.26 10.05 5.73
N VAL A 76 -0.32 9.32 5.12
CA VAL A 76 -0.52 8.66 3.82
C VAL A 76 -1.54 7.54 3.93
N VAL A 77 -1.42 6.65 4.92
CA VAL A 77 -2.37 5.56 5.14
C VAL A 77 -3.76 6.10 5.49
N SER A 78 -3.84 7.16 6.30
CA SER A 78 -5.12 7.78 6.65
C SER A 78 -5.84 8.35 5.42
N MET A 79 -5.10 9.06 4.56
CA MET A 79 -5.65 9.54 3.29
C MET A 79 -6.00 8.38 2.35
N ALA A 80 -5.19 7.32 2.28
CA ALA A 80 -5.47 6.15 1.45
C ALA A 80 -6.81 5.48 1.85
N LYS A 81 -7.07 5.34 3.16
CA LYS A 81 -8.36 4.85 3.68
C LYS A 81 -9.52 5.74 3.25
N GLN A 82 -9.37 7.07 3.36
CA GLN A 82 -10.40 8.01 2.91
C GLN A 82 -10.65 7.90 1.39
N ILE A 83 -9.59 7.80 0.59
CA ILE A 83 -9.71 7.58 -0.86
C ILE A 83 -10.49 6.28 -1.13
N CYS A 84 -10.22 5.20 -0.39
CA CYS A 84 -10.94 3.95 -0.55
C CYS A 84 -12.44 4.05 -0.23
N LEU A 85 -12.85 4.94 0.68
CA LEU A 85 -14.27 5.24 0.92
C LEU A 85 -14.91 6.01 -0.23
N GLU A 86 -14.13 6.73 -1.05
CA GLU A 86 -14.60 7.59 -2.14
C GLU A 86 -14.62 6.91 -3.51
N ILE A 87 -13.96 5.77 -3.69
CA ILE A 87 -13.88 5.06 -4.97
C ILE A 87 -14.99 4.02 -5.12
N SER A 88 -15.47 3.86 -6.35
CA SER A 88 -16.46 2.83 -6.72
C SER A 88 -15.87 1.73 -7.61
N GLU A 89 -14.62 1.86 -8.02
CA GLU A 89 -13.93 0.90 -8.88
C GLU A 89 -12.42 0.92 -8.66
N MET A 90 -11.77 -0.20 -8.95
CA MET A 90 -10.31 -0.31 -9.00
C MET A 90 -9.85 -1.45 -9.91
N ILE A 91 -8.56 -1.46 -10.24
CA ILE A 91 -7.91 -2.57 -10.93
C ILE A 91 -7.28 -3.53 -9.91
N THR A 92 -7.66 -4.80 -9.89
CA THR A 92 -6.95 -5.84 -9.12
C THR A 92 -5.83 -6.45 -9.95
N PRO A 93 -4.67 -6.77 -9.35
CA PRO A 93 -3.52 -7.27 -10.10
C PRO A 93 -3.72 -8.72 -10.55
N VAL A 94 -2.87 -9.14 -11.48
CA VAL A 94 -2.72 -10.54 -11.86
C VAL A 94 -2.30 -11.41 -10.66
N TYR A 95 -2.72 -12.68 -10.65
CA TYR A 95 -2.29 -13.61 -9.61
C TYR A 95 -1.95 -14.98 -10.18
N TYR A 96 -0.86 -15.55 -9.69
CA TYR A 96 -0.41 -16.89 -10.03
C TYR A 96 0.30 -17.55 -8.85
N LEU A 97 0.29 -18.87 -8.83
CA LEU A 97 1.12 -19.69 -7.96
C LEU A 97 2.22 -20.37 -8.78
N PHE A 98 3.24 -20.86 -8.09
CA PHE A 98 4.23 -21.74 -8.70
C PHE A 98 3.96 -23.19 -8.32
N ASN A 99 4.07 -24.09 -9.29
CA ASN A 99 4.12 -25.52 -9.09
C ASN A 99 5.42 -26.05 -9.69
N GLY A 100 6.41 -26.28 -8.84
CA GLY A 100 7.79 -26.38 -9.30
C GLY A 100 8.23 -25.08 -9.99
N ASN A 101 8.61 -25.17 -11.26
CA ASN A 101 9.02 -24.01 -12.07
C ASN A 101 7.86 -23.43 -12.90
N GLU A 102 6.71 -24.09 -12.95
CA GLU A 102 5.59 -23.65 -13.78
C GLU A 102 4.70 -22.65 -13.04
N LYS A 103 4.24 -21.62 -13.75
CA LYS A 103 3.26 -20.65 -13.24
C LYS A 103 1.84 -21.11 -13.52
N ILE A 104 1.06 -21.24 -12.46
CA ILE A 104 -0.39 -21.50 -12.53
C ILE A 104 -1.10 -20.16 -12.34
N TRP A 105 -1.63 -19.60 -13.43
CA TRP A 105 -2.39 -18.36 -13.40
C TRP A 105 -3.76 -18.57 -12.75
N LEU A 106 -3.99 -17.91 -11.62
CA LEU A 106 -5.24 -17.98 -10.87
C LEU A 106 -6.17 -16.82 -11.21
N ALA A 107 -5.63 -15.62 -11.44
CA ALA A 107 -6.41 -14.44 -11.79
C ALA A 107 -5.68 -13.61 -12.83
N LYS A 108 -6.46 -13.02 -13.74
CA LYS A 108 -5.97 -11.96 -14.64
C LYS A 108 -6.10 -10.62 -13.93
N GLU A 109 -5.37 -9.62 -14.39
CA GLU A 109 -5.70 -8.24 -14.05
C GLU A 109 -7.16 -7.96 -14.45
N SER A 110 -7.90 -7.29 -13.57
CA SER A 110 -9.34 -7.08 -13.76
C SER A 110 -9.78 -5.75 -13.15
N HIS A 111 -10.67 -5.06 -13.86
CA HIS A 111 -11.45 -3.97 -13.28
C HIS A 111 -12.56 -4.58 -12.43
N ILE A 112 -12.73 -4.08 -11.20
CA ILE A 112 -13.79 -4.48 -10.29
C ILE A 112 -14.64 -3.27 -9.91
N ALA A 113 -15.96 -3.47 -9.83
CA ALA A 113 -16.86 -2.52 -9.20
C ALA A 113 -16.94 -2.83 -7.70
N ILE A 114 -16.90 -1.79 -6.88
CA ILE A 114 -16.91 -1.89 -5.41
C ILE A 114 -18.33 -1.55 -4.94
N ASP A 115 -19.01 -2.54 -4.37
CA ASP A 115 -20.40 -2.39 -3.92
C ASP A 115 -20.49 -1.64 -2.58
N SER A 116 -19.56 -1.94 -1.67
CA SER A 116 -19.42 -1.23 -0.40
C SER A 116 -18.00 -1.31 0.14
N THR A 117 -17.67 -0.31 0.97
CA THR A 117 -16.36 -0.19 1.63
C THR A 117 -16.56 -0.04 3.13
N ALA A 118 -15.80 -0.80 3.90
CA ALA A 118 -15.56 -0.56 5.32
C ALA A 118 -14.07 -0.31 5.56
N ILE A 119 -13.73 0.41 6.63
CA ILE A 119 -12.33 0.65 7.01
C ILE A 119 -12.09 0.19 8.45
N GLU A 120 -10.84 -0.15 8.74
CA GLU A 120 -10.34 -0.47 10.08
C GLU A 120 -11.18 -1.51 10.83
N GLY A 121 -10.90 -2.79 10.58
CA GLY A 121 -11.60 -3.86 11.28
C GLY A 121 -10.81 -5.14 11.29
N TYR A 122 -11.51 -6.23 11.65
CA TYR A 122 -10.94 -7.55 11.73
C TYR A 122 -11.81 -8.55 10.98
N TYR A 123 -11.15 -9.42 10.21
CA TYR A 123 -11.75 -10.62 9.65
C TYR A 123 -11.13 -11.83 10.35
N GLY A 124 -11.87 -12.44 11.28
CA GLY A 124 -11.27 -13.36 12.25
C GLY A 124 -10.18 -12.65 13.05
N ASN A 125 -8.94 -13.13 12.97
CA ASN A 125 -7.79 -12.52 13.63
C ASN A 125 -6.95 -11.61 12.70
N GLN A 126 -7.33 -11.48 11.42
CA GLN A 126 -6.63 -10.60 10.49
C GLN A 126 -7.19 -9.17 10.58
N TYR A 127 -6.37 -8.21 10.99
CA TYR A 127 -6.69 -6.80 10.84
C TYR A 127 -6.69 -6.40 9.36
N TYR A 128 -7.65 -5.59 8.92
CA TYR A 128 -7.64 -4.96 7.61
C TYR A 128 -7.68 -3.44 7.74
N ASP A 129 -6.99 -2.75 6.82
CA ASP A 129 -7.11 -1.29 6.71
C ASP A 129 -8.40 -0.91 5.97
N VAL A 130 -8.76 -1.68 4.93
CA VAL A 130 -10.00 -1.53 4.15
C VAL A 130 -10.59 -2.91 3.85
N LEU A 131 -11.92 -3.03 3.83
CA LEU A 131 -12.66 -4.18 3.35
C LEU A 131 -13.55 -3.71 2.19
N PHE A 132 -13.31 -4.23 0.99
CA PHE A 132 -14.19 -4.05 -0.15
C PHE A 132 -15.14 -5.24 -0.30
N THR A 133 -16.41 -4.95 -0.57
CA THR A 133 -17.38 -5.95 -1.01
C THR A 133 -17.52 -5.85 -2.53
N VAL A 134 -17.39 -6.98 -3.23
CA VAL A 134 -17.47 -7.09 -4.69
C VAL A 134 -18.32 -8.30 -5.03
N GLY A 135 -19.60 -8.08 -5.33
CA GLY A 135 -20.61 -9.12 -5.41
C GLY A 135 -20.72 -9.89 -4.10
N ASP A 136 -20.47 -11.19 -4.16
CA ASP A 136 -20.43 -12.08 -2.99
C ASP A 136 -19.02 -12.26 -2.40
N TYR A 137 -18.02 -11.55 -2.93
CA TYR A 137 -16.64 -11.60 -2.47
C TYR A 137 -16.31 -10.46 -1.51
N SER A 138 -15.43 -10.76 -0.56
CA SER A 138 -14.81 -9.79 0.35
C SER A 138 -13.33 -9.67 0.05
N ILE A 139 -12.82 -8.47 -0.21
CA ILE A 139 -11.39 -8.21 -0.40
C ILE A 139 -10.88 -7.42 0.79
N LEU A 140 -10.10 -8.09 1.63
CA LEU A 140 -9.35 -7.48 2.72
C LEU A 140 -8.14 -6.77 2.13
N VAL A 141 -8.01 -5.49 2.39
CA VAL A 141 -6.89 -4.66 1.95
C VAL A 141 -6.04 -4.24 3.13
N ILE A 142 -4.74 -4.42 3.00
CA ILE A 142 -3.74 -3.97 3.98
C ILE A 142 -2.77 -3.03 3.28
N PHE A 143 -2.58 -1.85 3.86
CA PHE A 143 -1.56 -0.91 3.42
C PHE A 143 -0.23 -1.24 4.08
N VAL A 144 0.79 -1.46 3.26
CA VAL A 144 2.16 -1.70 3.73
C VAL A 144 2.96 -0.40 3.66
N THR A 145 3.69 -0.10 4.73
CA THR A 145 4.65 1.01 4.82
C THR A 145 5.97 0.48 5.37
N PRO A 146 7.07 1.25 5.32
CA PRO A 146 8.36 0.78 5.85
C PRO A 146 8.30 0.41 7.35
N GLU A 147 7.38 0.98 8.12
CA GLU A 147 7.21 0.66 9.54
C GLU A 147 6.10 -0.36 9.83
N LYS A 148 5.25 -0.68 8.85
CA LYS A 148 4.10 -1.55 9.03
C LYS A 148 3.97 -2.52 7.87
N ASP A 149 4.30 -3.79 8.12
CA ASP A 149 4.06 -4.91 7.21
C ASP A 149 3.49 -6.10 7.99
N ASN A 150 2.22 -6.00 8.39
CA ASN A 150 1.62 -6.89 9.40
C ASN A 150 0.45 -7.70 8.84
N TYR A 151 0.61 -8.30 7.66
CA TYR A 151 -0.37 -9.27 7.15
C TYR A 151 -0.04 -10.70 7.60
N ILE A 152 -1.06 -11.46 7.98
CA ILE A 152 -0.97 -12.87 8.33
C ILE A 152 -1.38 -13.67 7.10
N ARG A 153 -0.40 -14.29 6.44
CA ARG A 153 -0.65 -15.21 5.32
C ARG A 153 -0.96 -16.61 5.83
N ASP A 154 -2.05 -16.75 6.58
CA ASP A 154 -2.61 -18.05 6.95
C ASP A 154 -3.88 -18.29 6.12
N VAL A 155 -3.73 -19.15 5.10
CA VAL A 155 -4.79 -19.51 4.15
C VAL A 155 -6.01 -20.13 4.85
N SER A 156 -5.83 -20.74 6.03
CA SER A 156 -6.93 -21.33 6.78
C SER A 156 -7.89 -20.28 7.34
N LEU A 157 -7.45 -19.03 7.53
CA LEU A 157 -8.25 -17.94 8.11
C LEU A 157 -9.30 -17.36 7.15
N TYR A 158 -9.14 -17.54 5.86
CA TYR A 158 -9.96 -16.88 4.83
C TYR A 158 -11.01 -17.82 4.25
N SER A 159 -12.20 -17.35 3.92
CA SER A 159 -13.20 -18.18 3.22
C SER A 159 -12.81 -18.38 1.74
N ASP A 160 -13.55 -19.22 1.01
CA ASP A 160 -13.46 -19.37 -0.45
C ASP A 160 -14.05 -18.17 -1.23
N LYS A 161 -14.54 -17.15 -0.51
CA LYS A 161 -14.99 -15.86 -1.05
C LYS A 161 -14.22 -14.66 -0.49
N THR A 162 -13.13 -14.89 0.24
CA THR A 162 -12.33 -13.81 0.83
C THR A 162 -10.98 -13.74 0.14
N GLY A 163 -10.56 -12.55 -0.32
CA GLY A 163 -9.21 -12.30 -0.81
C GLY A 163 -8.44 -11.39 0.13
N LEU A 164 -7.12 -11.52 0.14
CA LEU A 164 -6.21 -10.60 0.83
C LEU A 164 -5.34 -9.90 -0.20
N LEU A 165 -5.57 -8.60 -0.37
CA LEU A 165 -4.85 -7.72 -1.26
C LEU A 165 -3.95 -6.79 -0.43
N VAL A 166 -2.67 -6.74 -0.74
CA VAL A 166 -1.75 -5.74 -0.17
C VAL A 166 -1.59 -4.61 -1.16
N ILE A 167 -1.58 -3.38 -0.65
CA ILE A 167 -1.21 -2.17 -1.37
C ILE A 167 0.05 -1.59 -0.71
N ASP A 168 1.18 -1.66 -1.41
CA ASP A 168 2.48 -1.20 -0.94
C ASP A 168 2.62 0.31 -1.15
N LEU A 169 2.62 1.05 -0.04
CA LEU A 169 2.79 2.50 -0.02
C LEU A 169 4.21 2.90 0.36
N SER A 170 5.16 1.97 0.48
CA SER A 170 6.54 2.23 0.94
C SER A 170 7.34 3.20 0.08
N TYR A 171 6.91 3.43 -1.17
CA TYR A 171 7.51 4.39 -2.08
C TYR A 171 6.82 5.75 -2.10
N ALA A 172 5.78 5.98 -1.29
CA ALA A 172 5.02 7.23 -1.32
C ALA A 172 5.86 8.48 -1.08
N SER A 173 6.88 8.40 -0.22
CA SER A 173 7.83 9.51 0.00
C SER A 173 8.63 9.86 -1.27
N CYS A 174 9.01 8.86 -2.05
CA CYS A 174 9.72 9.03 -3.33
C CYS A 174 8.79 9.61 -4.39
N TRP A 175 7.58 9.05 -4.55
CA TRP A 175 6.59 9.55 -5.50
C TRP A 175 6.24 11.00 -5.24
N PHE A 176 5.94 11.36 -3.98
CA PHE A 176 5.56 12.71 -3.62
C PHE A 176 6.70 13.72 -3.78
N HIS A 177 7.95 13.28 -3.60
CA HIS A 177 9.10 14.16 -3.82
C HIS A 177 9.36 14.43 -5.30
N ASN A 178 9.21 13.42 -6.16
CA ASN A 178 9.63 13.49 -7.56
C ASN A 178 8.50 13.92 -8.51
N GLU A 179 7.27 13.47 -8.24
CA GLU A 179 6.15 13.57 -9.19
C GLU A 179 5.14 14.66 -8.81
N VAL A 180 5.03 15.01 -7.53
CA VAL A 180 4.00 15.95 -7.05
C VAL A 180 4.57 17.34 -6.86
N ARG A 181 3.98 18.32 -7.57
CA ARG A 181 4.25 19.74 -7.36
C ARG A 181 3.09 20.38 -6.61
N HIS A 182 3.41 21.33 -5.73
CA HIS A 182 2.42 22.20 -5.06
C HIS A 182 1.28 21.52 -4.29
N GLY A 183 1.45 20.29 -3.80
CA GLY A 183 0.45 19.65 -2.94
C GLY A 183 -0.76 19.07 -3.69
N GLU A 184 -0.54 18.40 -4.82
CA GLU A 184 -1.57 17.55 -5.45
C GLU A 184 -1.41 16.08 -5.03
N TYR A 185 -1.07 15.84 -3.76
CA TYR A 185 -0.76 14.50 -3.25
C TYR A 185 -1.98 13.57 -3.28
N LYS A 186 -3.18 14.08 -2.94
CA LYS A 186 -4.42 13.25 -2.90
C LYS A 186 -4.74 12.68 -4.27
N SER A 187 -4.76 13.51 -5.30
CA SER A 187 -5.05 13.10 -6.68
C SER A 187 -4.02 12.08 -7.18
N PHE A 188 -2.74 12.33 -6.91
CA PHE A 188 -1.67 11.39 -7.27
C PHE A 188 -1.82 10.05 -6.54
N LEU A 189 -2.02 10.06 -5.22
CA LEU A 189 -2.19 8.84 -4.42
C LEU A 189 -3.42 8.05 -4.87
N LYS A 190 -4.53 8.74 -5.16
CA LYS A 190 -5.75 8.12 -5.71
C LYS A 190 -5.46 7.39 -7.01
N LYS A 191 -4.73 8.03 -7.93
CA LYS A 191 -4.30 7.39 -9.19
C LYS A 191 -3.48 6.13 -8.93
N GLN A 192 -2.52 6.18 -8.01
CA GLN A 192 -1.72 4.99 -7.66
C GLN A 192 -2.60 3.86 -7.11
N ILE A 193 -3.53 4.15 -6.19
CA ILE A 193 -4.42 3.17 -5.56
C ILE A 193 -5.38 2.52 -6.58
N ILE A 194 -5.92 3.27 -7.53
CA ILE A 194 -6.90 2.79 -8.51
C ILE A 194 -6.21 2.07 -9.68
N GLU A 195 -5.13 2.65 -10.22
CA GLU A 195 -4.59 2.29 -11.53
C GLU A 195 -3.30 1.46 -11.44
N SER A 196 -2.40 1.71 -10.48
CA SER A 196 -1.07 1.07 -10.45
C SER A 196 -1.06 -0.39 -9.98
N SER A 197 -0.99 -1.36 -10.90
CA SER A 197 -0.91 -2.78 -10.52
C SER A 197 0.43 -3.17 -9.89
N GLU A 198 1.47 -2.36 -10.04
CA GLU A 198 2.81 -2.62 -9.48
C GLU A 198 2.83 -2.56 -7.95
N ILE A 199 2.00 -1.72 -7.35
CA ILE A 199 1.94 -1.56 -5.90
C ILE A 199 0.95 -2.51 -5.25
N ARG A 200 0.20 -3.28 -6.05
CA ARG A 200 -0.87 -4.17 -5.57
C ARG A 200 -0.45 -5.62 -5.72
N GLN A 201 -0.63 -6.39 -4.65
CA GLN A 201 -0.30 -7.81 -4.68
C GLN A 201 -1.34 -8.62 -3.92
N TRP A 202 -1.90 -9.64 -4.57
CA TRP A 202 -2.63 -10.68 -3.86
C TRP A 202 -1.68 -11.48 -2.96
N LYS A 203 -1.92 -11.45 -1.65
CA LYS A 203 -1.28 -12.35 -0.70
C LYS A 203 -2.09 -13.63 -0.50
N PHE A 204 -3.41 -13.52 -0.71
CA PHE A 204 -4.31 -14.64 -0.85
C PHE A 204 -5.41 -14.31 -1.87
N HIS A 205 -5.71 -15.23 -2.78
CA HIS A 205 -6.84 -15.11 -3.71
C HIS A 205 -7.84 -16.27 -3.49
N PRO A 206 -9.16 -16.02 -3.49
CA PRO A 206 -10.15 -17.07 -3.20
C PRO A 206 -10.02 -18.33 -4.09
N ARG A 207 -9.57 -18.14 -5.34
CA ARG A 207 -9.28 -19.24 -6.29
C ARG A 207 -8.16 -20.21 -5.86
N GLU A 208 -7.30 -19.84 -4.90
CA GLU A 208 -6.33 -20.79 -4.34
C GLU A 208 -7.02 -22.00 -3.70
N LYS A 209 -8.16 -21.79 -3.01
CA LYS A 209 -8.94 -22.89 -2.41
C LYS A 209 -9.61 -23.77 -3.45
N ILE A 210 -10.02 -23.19 -4.58
CA ILE A 210 -10.58 -23.95 -5.70
C ILE A 210 -9.51 -24.88 -6.28
N VAL A 211 -8.30 -24.36 -6.52
CA VAL A 211 -7.20 -25.16 -7.09
C VAL A 211 -6.71 -26.22 -6.10
N ALA A 212 -6.63 -25.91 -4.80
CA ALA A 212 -6.26 -26.89 -3.78
C ALA A 212 -7.25 -28.07 -3.70
N ASN A 213 -8.53 -27.83 -3.96
CA ASN A 213 -9.56 -28.87 -3.95
C ASN A 213 -9.62 -29.71 -5.24
N LEU A 214 -8.99 -29.26 -6.33
CA LEU A 214 -9.04 -29.92 -7.64
C LEU A 214 -7.91 -30.94 -7.87
N ASP A 215 -7.02 -31.14 -6.90
CA ASP A 215 -5.87 -32.06 -6.98
C ASP A 215 -5.11 -31.91 -8.33
N LEU A 216 -4.98 -30.66 -8.79
CA LEU A 216 -4.38 -30.35 -10.09
C LEU A 216 -2.88 -30.59 -10.01
N SER A 217 -2.44 -31.80 -10.35
CA SER A 217 -1.09 -32.03 -10.85
C SER A 217 -0.84 -31.08 -12.04
N PRO A 218 0.34 -30.45 -12.14
CA PRO A 218 0.61 -29.42 -13.13
C PRO A 218 0.37 -29.96 -14.55
N PHE A 219 -0.33 -29.17 -15.37
CA PHE A 219 -0.46 -29.42 -16.81
C PHE A 219 0.86 -29.02 -17.48
N PRO A 220 1.66 -29.96 -18.01
CA PRO A 220 2.91 -29.62 -18.65
C PRO A 220 2.62 -29.03 -20.02
N LEU A 221 3.10 -27.81 -20.30
CA LEU A 221 3.16 -27.30 -21.67
C LEU A 221 4.49 -26.59 -21.96
N ASP A 222 5.20 -27.23 -22.90
CA ASP A 222 6.36 -26.92 -23.72
C ASP A 222 7.16 -25.61 -23.47
N ASP A 223 8.40 -25.84 -23.05
CA ASP A 223 9.41 -24.89 -22.62
C ASP A 223 10.14 -24.26 -23.81
N LYS A 224 9.98 -22.94 -24.01
CA LYS A 224 10.76 -22.15 -25.00
C LYS A 224 11.28 -20.81 -24.50
N HIS A 225 11.39 -20.60 -23.19
CA HIS A 225 12.05 -19.41 -22.66
C HIS A 225 13.18 -19.82 -21.71
N ARG A 226 14.43 -19.72 -22.18
CA ARG A 226 15.62 -19.94 -21.35
C ARG A 226 15.57 -18.99 -20.13
N GLU A 227 15.25 -19.52 -18.97
CA GLU A 227 15.20 -18.75 -17.74
C GLU A 227 16.61 -18.54 -17.16
N VAL A 228 16.91 -17.30 -16.79
CA VAL A 228 18.19 -16.91 -16.17
C VAL A 228 18.15 -17.26 -14.68
N LEU A 229 19.18 -17.97 -14.19
CA LEU A 229 19.36 -18.28 -12.77
C LEU A 229 19.99 -17.10 -12.02
N TYR A 230 19.39 -16.74 -10.90
CA TYR A 230 19.86 -15.70 -10.00
C TYR A 230 20.29 -16.30 -8.66
N HIS A 231 21.32 -15.72 -8.06
CA HIS A 231 21.85 -16.08 -6.74
C HIS A 231 21.85 -14.85 -5.82
N CYS A 232 21.21 -14.96 -4.65
CA CYS A 232 21.08 -13.87 -3.68
C CYS A 232 22.37 -13.67 -2.91
N ARG A 233 22.95 -12.47 -2.95
CA ARG A 233 24.17 -12.14 -2.19
C ARG A 233 23.92 -11.86 -0.71
N LYS A 234 22.65 -11.82 -0.28
CA LYS A 234 22.27 -11.56 1.13
C LYS A 234 21.94 -12.84 1.88
N CYS A 235 21.15 -13.73 1.28
CA CYS A 235 20.68 -14.96 1.94
C CYS A 235 21.09 -16.25 1.20
N SER A 236 21.90 -16.13 0.15
CA SER A 236 22.44 -17.27 -0.62
C SER A 236 21.40 -18.15 -1.32
N SER A 237 20.15 -17.69 -1.44
CA SER A 237 19.09 -18.41 -2.16
C SER A 237 19.26 -18.28 -3.68
N HIS A 238 18.90 -19.33 -4.42
CA HIS A 238 18.85 -19.34 -5.88
C HIS A 238 17.41 -19.29 -6.39
N TRP A 239 17.16 -18.60 -7.51
CA TRP A 239 15.83 -18.59 -8.16
C TRP A 239 15.91 -18.23 -9.65
N TYR A 240 14.89 -18.63 -10.41
CA TYR A 240 14.71 -18.25 -11.81
C TYR A 240 13.69 -17.12 -11.94
N GLY A 241 13.89 -16.21 -12.91
CA GLY A 241 12.89 -15.18 -13.25
C GLY A 241 13.14 -13.79 -12.65
N SER A 242 12.45 -13.41 -11.57
CA SER A 242 12.30 -12.01 -11.11
C SER A 242 13.62 -11.33 -10.72
N HIS A 243 13.74 -10.01 -10.91
CA HIS A 243 14.94 -9.23 -10.52
C HIS A 243 15.00 -8.88 -9.02
N PHE A 244 14.55 -9.76 -8.12
CA PHE A 244 14.72 -9.63 -6.67
C PHE A 244 14.61 -11.00 -6.01
N CYS A 245 15.29 -11.18 -4.88
CA CYS A 245 15.30 -12.42 -4.12
C CYS A 245 13.92 -12.64 -3.47
N PRO A 246 13.23 -13.76 -3.74
CA PRO A 246 11.91 -14.03 -3.17
C PRO A 246 11.94 -14.37 -1.68
N VAL A 247 13.12 -14.72 -1.14
CA VAL A 247 13.29 -15.15 0.25
C VAL A 247 13.52 -13.97 1.20
N CYS A 248 14.25 -12.94 0.75
CA CYS A 248 14.63 -11.82 1.61
C CYS A 248 14.39 -10.44 1.00
N SER A 249 13.68 -10.41 -0.14
CA SER A 249 13.24 -9.22 -0.86
C SER A 249 14.36 -8.25 -1.24
N THR A 250 15.60 -8.75 -1.35
CA THR A 250 16.75 -7.93 -1.76
C THR A 250 16.95 -7.92 -3.27
N TYR A 251 17.48 -6.81 -3.78
CA TYR A 251 17.97 -6.68 -5.15
C TYR A 251 19.47 -7.03 -5.27
N LEU A 252 20.10 -7.44 -4.17
CA LEU A 252 21.49 -7.87 -4.16
C LEU A 252 21.61 -9.30 -4.66
N PHE A 253 21.86 -9.47 -5.96
CA PHE A 253 22.02 -10.79 -6.58
C PHE A 253 23.03 -10.80 -7.73
N SER A 254 23.54 -11.99 -8.05
CA SER A 254 24.33 -12.26 -9.25
C SER A 254 23.55 -13.17 -10.22
N ARG A 255 23.77 -12.98 -11.52
CA ARG A 255 23.35 -13.94 -12.54
C ARG A 255 24.37 -15.07 -12.59
N GLU A 256 23.91 -16.31 -12.51
CA GLU A 256 24.73 -17.47 -12.79
C GLU A 256 24.53 -17.81 -14.27
N LEU A 257 25.63 -17.74 -15.05
CA LEU A 257 25.66 -18.06 -16.48
C LEU A 257 25.67 -19.56 -16.71
#